data_AF-A0A956TZW7-F1
#
_entry.id   AF-A0A956TZW7-F1
#
_cell.length_a   1.000
_cell.length_b   1.000
_cell.length_c   1.000
_cell.angle_alpha   90.00
_cell.angle_beta   90.00
_cell.angle_gamma   90.00
#
_symmetry.space_group_name_H-M   'P 1'
#
loop_
_entity.id
_entity.type
_entity.pdbx_description
1 polymer ?
#
loop_
_entity_poly.entity_id
_entity_poly.type
_entity_poly.pdbx_seq_one_letter_code
_entity_poly.pdbx_strand_id
1 'polypeptide(L)'
;MVLGLAALYTYSDYAYAQETAPPGGKYQKVSSLVELPDFIPGLGVLYVDPATLPAGPFLAYDKGGSLVSTIYMIPLSDLDEHKGFNKLAAAKDEEVDHVDVHFNAGHPGVPVPHYHIILWHVSPEKAAALK
;
A
#
# COMPACT_ATOMS: atom_id res chain seq x y z
N MET A 1 -25.48 44.79 2.38
CA MET A 1 -24.23 44.30 3.00
C MET A 1 -24.50 42.95 3.63
N VAL A 2 -24.26 41.85 2.91
CA VAL A 2 -24.09 40.50 3.49
C VAL A 2 -23.04 39.83 2.62
N LEU A 3 -21.79 39.87 3.08
CA LEU A 3 -20.67 39.15 2.49
C LEU A 3 -20.77 37.69 2.94
N GLY A 4 -21.13 36.80 2.02
CA GLY A 4 -21.10 35.36 2.27
C GLY A 4 -19.65 34.88 2.35
N LEU A 5 -19.23 34.45 3.54
CA LEU A 5 -18.00 33.68 3.70
C LEU A 5 -18.18 32.33 3.00
N ALA A 6 -17.51 32.15 1.87
CA ALA A 6 -17.25 30.82 1.33
C ALA A 6 -16.22 30.15 2.25
N ALA A 7 -16.68 29.18 3.05
CA ALA A 7 -15.78 28.28 3.76
C ALA A 7 -15.03 27.45 2.70
N LEU A 8 -13.75 27.77 2.50
CA LEU A 8 -12.82 26.92 1.77
C LEU A 8 -12.68 25.62 2.58
N TYR A 9 -13.42 24.59 2.21
CA TYR A 9 -13.15 23.23 2.65
C TYR A 9 -11.79 22.84 2.05
N THR A 10 -10.75 22.82 2.87
CA THR A 10 -9.51 22.14 2.52
C THR A 10 -9.84 20.66 2.44
N TYR A 11 -10.10 20.15 1.23
CA TYR A 11 -9.98 18.73 0.99
C TYR A 11 -8.57 18.34 1.39
N SER A 12 -8.45 17.46 2.37
CA SER A 12 -7.17 16.86 2.71
C SER A 12 -6.60 16.30 1.41
N ASP A 13 -5.39 16.72 1.05
CA ASP A 13 -4.55 16.10 0.01
C ASP A 13 -4.24 14.67 0.47
N TYR A 14 -5.24 13.79 0.43
CA TYR A 14 -5.00 12.36 0.32
C TYR A 14 -4.43 12.19 -1.07
N ALA A 15 -3.09 12.30 -1.13
CA ALA A 15 -2.27 12.05 -2.30
C ALA A 15 -2.90 10.91 -3.10
N TYR A 16 -3.28 11.21 -4.34
CA TYR A 16 -3.77 10.20 -5.26
C TYR A 16 -2.76 9.06 -5.28
N ALA A 17 -3.26 7.82 -5.33
CA ALA A 17 -2.39 6.72 -5.68
C ALA A 17 -1.86 7.03 -7.07
N GLN A 18 -0.56 7.28 -7.15
CA GLN A 18 0.03 7.60 -8.42
C GLN A 18 0.17 6.29 -9.17
N GLU A 19 -0.54 6.18 -10.28
CA GLU A 19 -0.49 5.05 -11.22
C GLU A 19 0.96 4.68 -11.59
N THR A 20 1.89 5.64 -11.48
CA THR A 20 3.31 5.47 -11.74
C THR A 20 4.22 5.77 -10.54
N ALA A 21 5.30 5.02 -10.40
CA ALA A 21 6.35 5.26 -9.41
C ALA A 21 7.28 6.43 -9.77
N PRO A 22 7.83 7.16 -8.78
CA PRO A 22 7.54 7.03 -7.35
C PRO A 22 6.21 7.73 -7.00
N PRO A 23 5.44 7.23 -6.01
CA PRO A 23 4.11 7.75 -5.63
C PRO A 23 4.04 9.16 -5.05
N GLY A 24 5.16 9.86 -4.93
CA GLY A 24 5.21 11.21 -4.38
C GLY A 24 4.65 11.32 -2.96
N GLY A 25 4.32 12.54 -2.55
CA GLY A 25 3.77 12.81 -1.22
C GLY A 25 4.70 12.35 -0.08
N LYS A 26 4.13 11.63 0.89
CA LYS A 26 4.85 11.10 2.07
C LYS A 26 5.37 9.67 1.88
N TYR A 27 5.12 9.07 0.71
CA TYR A 27 5.55 7.72 0.44
C TYR A 27 7.07 7.65 0.30
N GLN A 28 7.66 6.66 0.95
CA GLN A 28 9.08 6.36 0.91
C GLN A 28 9.29 4.94 0.41
N LYS A 29 10.37 4.73 -0.33
CA LYS A 29 10.73 3.40 -0.84
C LYS A 29 11.06 2.50 0.34
N VAL A 30 10.47 1.30 0.40
CA VAL A 30 10.66 0.40 1.56
C VAL A 30 12.14 0.01 1.74
N SER A 31 12.87 -0.18 0.64
CA SER A 31 14.31 -0.49 0.66
C SER A 31 15.20 0.63 1.20
N SER A 32 14.69 1.87 1.34
CA SER A 32 15.39 2.94 2.06
C SER A 32 15.08 2.99 3.55
N LEU A 33 14.09 2.24 4.01
CA LEU A 33 13.66 2.17 5.41
C LEU A 33 14.21 0.94 6.13
N VAL A 34 14.32 -0.17 5.41
CA VAL A 34 14.80 -1.46 5.93
C VAL A 34 15.74 -2.12 4.90
N GLU A 35 16.63 -2.99 5.36
CA GLU A 35 17.57 -3.72 4.49
C GLU A 35 16.83 -4.79 3.66
N LEU A 36 16.20 -4.35 2.57
CA LEU A 36 15.53 -5.17 1.59
C LEU A 36 15.97 -4.77 0.18
N PRO A 37 15.92 -5.69 -0.81
CA PRO A 37 16.20 -5.34 -2.19
C PRO A 37 15.17 -4.33 -2.71
N ASP A 38 15.60 -3.50 -3.65
CA ASP A 38 14.75 -2.50 -4.30
C ASP A 38 13.51 -3.11 -5.00
N PHE A 39 13.67 -4.30 -5.58
CA PHE A 39 12.61 -5.06 -6.24
C PHE A 39 12.50 -6.43 -5.60
N ILE A 40 11.30 -6.78 -5.15
CA ILE A 40 11.00 -8.06 -4.51
C ILE A 40 10.25 -8.93 -5.52
N PRO A 41 10.79 -10.08 -5.96
CA PRO A 41 10.07 -11.00 -6.84
C PRO A 41 8.70 -11.36 -6.25
N GLY A 42 7.65 -11.29 -7.08
CA GLY A 42 6.27 -11.50 -6.69
C GLY A 42 5.56 -10.30 -6.05
N LEU A 43 6.27 -9.23 -5.67
CA LEU A 43 5.66 -8.01 -5.11
C LEU A 43 5.97 -6.76 -5.94
N GLY A 44 7.21 -6.58 -6.38
CA GLY A 44 7.66 -5.40 -7.10
C GLY A 44 8.50 -4.43 -6.25
N VAL A 45 8.54 -3.16 -6.66
CA VAL A 45 9.14 -2.07 -5.89
C VAL A 45 8.09 -1.52 -4.93
N LEU A 46 8.36 -1.58 -3.63
CA LEU A 46 7.41 -1.17 -2.60
C LEU A 46 7.66 0.26 -2.10
N TYR A 47 6.57 0.99 -1.90
CA TYR A 47 6.54 2.29 -1.24
C TYR A 47 5.50 2.31 -0.12
N VAL A 48 5.76 3.03 0.97
CA VAL A 48 4.82 3.20 2.09
C VAL A 48 4.97 4.59 2.71
N ASP A 49 3.90 5.19 3.21
CA ASP A 49 4.00 6.31 4.15
C ASP A 49 4.35 5.72 5.54
N PRO A 50 5.53 6.00 6.11
CA PRO A 50 5.94 5.41 7.39
C PRO A 50 4.97 5.69 8.55
N ALA A 51 4.16 6.76 8.47
CA ALA A 51 3.15 7.07 9.47
C ALA A 51 1.95 6.08 9.47
N THR A 52 1.84 5.22 8.46
CA THR A 52 0.77 4.23 8.30
C THR A 52 1.19 2.81 8.69
N LEU A 53 2.45 2.63 9.08
CA LEU A 53 2.96 1.35 9.56
C LEU A 53 2.33 0.93 10.90
N PRO A 54 2.14 -0.37 11.15
CA PRO A 54 2.57 -1.49 10.30
C PRO A 54 1.60 -1.83 9.15
N ALA A 55 0.37 -1.33 9.17
CA ALA A 55 -0.69 -1.78 8.25
C ALA A 55 -0.49 -1.35 6.79
N GLY A 56 -0.04 -0.11 6.54
CA GLY A 56 0.10 0.47 5.21
C GLY A 56 -1.09 1.36 4.79
N PRO A 57 -1.38 1.50 3.49
CA PRO A 57 -1.02 0.58 2.41
C PRO A 57 0.44 0.70 1.94
N PHE A 58 0.99 -0.42 1.51
CA PHE A 58 2.16 -0.47 0.66
C PHE A 58 1.69 -0.41 -0.80
N LEU A 59 2.27 0.50 -1.59
CA LEU A 59 2.04 0.59 -3.02
C LEU A 59 3.17 -0.15 -3.74
N ALA A 60 2.79 -1.11 -4.59
CA ALA A 60 3.72 -1.96 -5.29
C ALA A 60 3.72 -1.65 -6.78
N TYR A 61 4.92 -1.54 -7.36
CA TYR A 61 5.12 -1.18 -8.76
C TYR A 61 5.98 -2.21 -9.49
N ASP A 62 5.69 -2.43 -10.77
CA ASP A 62 6.57 -3.22 -11.63
C ASP A 62 7.88 -2.49 -11.97
N LYS A 63 8.78 -3.14 -12.71
CA LYS A 63 10.06 -2.53 -13.14
C LYS A 63 9.89 -1.34 -14.10
N GLY A 64 8.75 -1.27 -14.79
CA GLY A 64 8.38 -0.13 -15.62
C GLY A 64 7.80 1.03 -14.80
N GLY A 65 7.61 0.83 -13.50
CA GLY A 65 7.05 1.81 -12.59
C GLY A 65 5.53 1.88 -12.65
N SER A 66 4.81 0.92 -13.23
CA SER A 66 3.33 0.90 -13.20
C SER A 66 2.83 0.27 -11.91
N LEU A 67 1.77 0.82 -11.30
CA LEU A 67 1.15 0.25 -10.11
C LEU A 67 0.62 -1.16 -10.44
N VAL A 68 0.90 -2.12 -9.57
CA VAL A 68 0.43 -3.51 -9.73
C VAL A 68 -0.42 -3.98 -8.57
N SER A 69 -0.15 -3.51 -7.35
CA SER A 69 -0.99 -3.84 -6.19
C SER A 69 -0.91 -2.82 -5.07
N THR A 70 -1.98 -2.81 -4.26
CA THR A 70 -2.05 -2.19 -2.94
C THR A 70 -2.03 -3.32 -1.90
N ILE A 71 -1.07 -3.28 -0.96
CA ILE A 71 -0.88 -4.36 0.02
C ILE A 71 -1.06 -3.81 1.44
N TYR A 72 -1.87 -4.50 2.25
CA TYR A 72 -1.92 -4.28 3.68
C TYR A 72 -1.22 -5.41 4.42
N MET A 73 -0.40 -5.08 5.41
CA MET A 73 0.28 -6.06 6.26
C MET A 73 -0.35 -6.02 7.65
N ILE A 74 -1.29 -6.93 7.91
CA ILE A 74 -2.07 -6.94 9.14
C ILE A 74 -1.48 -7.97 10.12
N PRO A 75 -0.91 -7.55 11.27
CA PRO A 75 -0.36 -8.48 12.26
C PRO A 75 -1.40 -9.47 12.76
N LEU A 76 -1.03 -10.75 12.88
CA LEU A 76 -1.93 -11.78 13.42
C LEU A 76 -2.34 -11.44 14.86
N SER A 77 -1.42 -10.91 15.66
CA SER A 77 -1.71 -10.46 17.03
C SER A 77 -2.79 -9.39 17.10
N ASP A 78 -2.86 -8.49 16.12
CA ASP A 78 -3.89 -7.44 16.10
C ASP A 78 -5.26 -8.02 15.75
N LEU A 79 -5.30 -9.05 14.90
CA LEU A 79 -6.52 -9.80 14.60
C LEU A 79 -7.00 -10.62 15.82
N ASP A 80 -6.08 -11.28 16.54
CA ASP A 80 -6.39 -12.03 17.77
C ASP A 80 -6.90 -11.11 18.89
N GLU A 81 -6.41 -9.87 18.93
CA GLU A 81 -6.90 -8.81 19.82
C GLU A 81 -8.21 -8.16 19.34
N HIS A 82 -8.77 -8.63 18.23
CA HIS A 82 -10.00 -8.13 17.60
C HIS A 82 -9.95 -6.63 17.28
N LYS A 83 -8.77 -6.10 16.91
CA LYS A 83 -8.62 -4.70 16.51
C LYS A 83 -9.34 -4.43 15.19
N GLY A 84 -10.00 -3.28 15.11
CA GLY A 84 -10.62 -2.80 13.89
C GLY A 84 -9.64 -2.01 13.02
N PHE A 85 -9.50 -2.39 11.75
CA PHE A 85 -8.73 -1.67 10.75
C PHE A 85 -9.67 -0.85 9.86
N ASN A 86 -10.01 0.35 10.32
CA ASN A 86 -10.99 1.20 9.66
C ASN A 86 -10.32 2.27 8.81
N LYS A 87 -10.92 2.59 7.66
CA LYS A 87 -10.46 3.68 6.78
C LYS A 87 -8.99 3.54 6.34
N LEU A 88 -8.52 2.31 6.15
CA LEU A 88 -7.26 2.07 5.46
C LEU A 88 -7.33 2.75 4.08
N ALA A 89 -6.29 3.50 3.73
CA ALA A 89 -6.22 4.13 2.43
C ALA A 89 -6.05 3.05 1.36
N ALA A 90 -6.78 3.15 0.26
CA ALA A 90 -6.62 2.29 -0.91
C ALA A 90 -6.08 3.11 -2.08
N ALA A 91 -5.56 2.44 -3.11
CA ALA A 91 -5.22 3.14 -4.33
C ALA A 91 -6.47 3.82 -4.91
N LYS A 92 -6.37 5.11 -5.25
CA LYS A 92 -7.47 5.86 -5.88
C LYS A 92 -7.50 5.57 -7.37
N ASP A 93 -8.70 5.45 -7.91
CA ASP A 93 -9.00 5.35 -9.35
C ASP A 93 -8.48 4.11 -10.09
N GLU A 94 -7.87 3.17 -9.36
CA GLU A 94 -7.38 1.89 -9.89
C GLU A 94 -8.39 0.78 -9.62
N GLU A 95 -8.81 0.08 -10.67
CA GLU A 95 -9.70 -1.07 -10.56
C GLU A 95 -8.99 -2.22 -9.82
N VAL A 96 -9.74 -2.92 -8.98
CA VAL A 96 -9.24 -4.15 -8.34
C VAL A 96 -9.69 -5.32 -9.19
N ASP A 97 -8.74 -6.02 -9.79
CA ASP A 97 -8.98 -7.24 -10.59
C ASP A 97 -9.31 -8.42 -9.67
N HIS A 98 -8.46 -8.66 -8.66
CA HIS A 98 -8.66 -9.70 -7.66
C HIS A 98 -8.01 -9.34 -6.33
N VAL A 99 -8.33 -10.13 -5.30
CA VAL A 99 -7.78 -9.98 -3.96
C VAL A 99 -7.22 -11.30 -3.48
N ASP A 100 -5.98 -11.25 -2.99
CA ASP A 100 -5.34 -12.37 -2.31
C ASP A 100 -5.18 -12.08 -0.82
N VAL A 101 -5.25 -13.14 -0.01
CA VAL A 101 -5.00 -13.07 1.44
C VAL A 101 -4.04 -14.18 1.82
N HIS A 102 -2.80 -13.81 2.15
CA HIS A 102 -1.71 -14.75 2.40
C HIS A 102 -1.12 -14.59 3.79
N PHE A 103 -0.99 -15.70 4.51
CA PHE A 103 -0.22 -15.73 5.74
C PHE A 103 1.28 -15.59 5.42
N ASN A 104 1.96 -14.73 6.18
CA ASN A 104 3.40 -14.63 6.22
C ASN A 104 3.87 -14.85 7.67
N ALA A 105 4.83 -15.75 7.87
CA ALA A 105 5.34 -16.07 9.21
C ALA A 105 6.22 -14.95 9.81
N GLY A 106 6.54 -13.92 9.04
CA GLY A 106 7.50 -12.86 9.36
C GLY A 106 8.73 -12.92 8.45
N HIS A 107 9.36 -11.77 8.23
CA HIS A 107 10.56 -11.64 7.41
C HIS A 107 11.42 -10.46 7.89
N PRO A 108 12.69 -10.31 7.43
CA PRO A 108 13.47 -9.12 7.71
C PRO A 108 12.67 -7.84 7.38
N GLY A 109 12.60 -6.92 8.34
CA GLY A 109 11.76 -5.71 8.28
C GLY A 109 10.41 -5.82 9.01
N VAL A 110 9.76 -6.99 9.03
CA VAL A 110 8.51 -7.25 9.78
C VAL A 110 8.58 -8.66 10.41
N PRO A 111 9.18 -8.80 11.61
CA PRO A 111 9.56 -10.11 12.16
C PRO A 111 8.42 -10.89 12.82
N VAL A 112 7.18 -10.41 12.73
CA VAL A 112 6.02 -11.03 13.36
C VAL A 112 5.10 -11.66 12.31
N PRO A 113 4.34 -12.72 12.66
CA PRO A 113 3.34 -13.28 11.76
C PRO A 113 2.27 -12.25 11.39
N HIS A 114 1.95 -12.16 10.11
CA HIS A 114 0.99 -11.20 9.58
C HIS A 114 0.32 -11.75 8.31
N TYR A 115 -0.83 -11.20 7.95
CA TYR A 115 -1.45 -11.45 6.66
C TYR A 115 -1.13 -10.32 5.69
N HIS A 116 -0.75 -10.68 4.46
CA HIS A 116 -0.80 -9.79 3.32
C HIS A 116 -2.21 -9.84 2.75
N ILE A 117 -2.90 -8.71 2.79
CA ILE A 117 -4.15 -8.50 2.06
C ILE A 117 -3.78 -7.69 0.83
N ILE A 118 -3.79 -8.33 -0.33
CA ILE A 118 -3.26 -7.78 -1.58
C ILE A 118 -4.44 -7.49 -2.51
N LEU A 119 -4.63 -6.22 -2.83
CA LEU A 119 -5.55 -5.78 -3.88
C LEU A 119 -4.73 -5.65 -5.16
N TRP A 120 -4.96 -6.56 -6.10
CA TRP A 120 -4.27 -6.55 -7.38
C TRP A 120 -4.98 -5.65 -8.39
N HIS A 121 -4.21 -4.80 -9.06
CA HIS A 121 -4.67 -3.90 -10.13
C HIS A 121 -4.33 -4.44 -11.52
N VAL A 122 -3.92 -5.70 -11.59
CA VAL A 122 -3.49 -6.41 -12.79
C VAL A 122 -4.00 -7.84 -12.76
N SER A 123 -4.08 -8.49 -13.92
CA SER A 123 -4.52 -9.88 -14.01
C SER A 123 -3.59 -10.84 -13.24
N PRO A 124 -4.08 -12.03 -12.81
CA PRO A 124 -3.26 -13.02 -12.12
C PRO A 124 -2.01 -13.44 -12.92
N GLU A 125 -2.09 -13.49 -14.25
CA GLU A 125 -0.94 -13.82 -15.11
C GLU A 125 0.14 -12.74 -15.04
N LYS A 126 -0.26 -11.45 -15.01
CA LYS A 126 0.68 -10.34 -14.87
C LYS A 126 1.27 -10.28 -13.47
N ALA A 127 0.47 -10.54 -12.43
CA ALA A 127 0.95 -10.65 -11.05
C ALA A 127 2.02 -11.77 -10.90
N ALA A 128 1.75 -12.95 -11.44
CA ALA A 128 2.69 -14.08 -11.44
C ALA A 128 3.97 -13.84 -12.27
N ALA A 129 3.94 -12.87 -13.19
CA ALA A 129 5.08 -12.50 -14.02
C ALA A 129 6.03 -11.48 -13.37
N LEU A 130 5.73 -11.00 -12.15
CA LEU A 130 6.61 -10.10 -11.39
C LEU A 130 7.90 -10.82 -10.96
N LYS A 131 8.95 -10.71 -11.77
CA LYS A 131 10.29 -11.29 -11.56
C LYS A 131 11.36 -10.22 -11.68
#